data_AF-A0A8H7RB77-F1
#
_entry.id   AF-A0A8H7RB77-F1
#
_cell.length_a   1.000
_cell.length_b   1.000
_cell.length_c   1.000
_cell.angle_alpha   90.00
_cell.angle_beta   90.00
_cell.angle_gamma   90.00
#
_symmetry.space_group_name_H-M   'P 1'
#
loop_
_entity.id
_entity.type
_entity.pdbx_description
1 polymer ?
#
loop_
_entity_poly.entity_id
_entity_poly.type
_entity_poly.pdbx_seq_one_letter_code
_entity_poly.pdbx_strand_id
1 'polypeptide(L)'
;MNLQKNGTTNDYLLGNCEWNDGTRSDLVLEPKSGHSNLPPIILEIQHTGNLAFMKMAVNYRIQASNRYDIDPVILIICVESSIKTYISAIVMKKMHPT
;
A
#
# COMPACT_ATOMS: atom_id res chain seq x y z
N MET A 1 -34.73 11.33 -6.33
CA MET A 1 -34.41 9.97 -6.82
C MET A 1 -33.49 9.34 -5.79
N ASN A 2 -34.02 8.42 -4.98
CA ASN A 2 -33.29 7.74 -3.92
C ASN A 2 -32.57 6.55 -4.55
N LEU A 3 -31.25 6.61 -4.68
CA LEU A 3 -30.46 5.45 -5.05
C LEU A 3 -30.30 4.60 -3.80
N GLN A 4 -31.06 3.50 -3.73
CA GLN A 4 -30.78 2.43 -2.80
C GLN A 4 -29.34 1.96 -3.02
N LYS A 5 -28.50 2.17 -2.01
CA LYS A 5 -27.10 1.74 -2.00
C LYS A 5 -27.09 0.22 -1.81
N ASN A 6 -27.09 -0.53 -2.91
CA ASN A 6 -26.78 -1.96 -2.86
C ASN A 6 -25.42 -2.12 -2.17
N GLY A 7 -25.42 -2.82 -1.04
CA GLY A 7 -24.28 -2.92 -0.14
C GLY A 7 -23.09 -3.63 -0.77
N THR A 8 -22.10 -2.86 -1.20
CA THR A 8 -20.71 -3.27 -1.05
C THR A 8 -20.23 -2.65 0.26
N THR A 9 -20.06 -3.46 1.30
CA THR A 9 -19.25 -3.06 2.44
C THR A 9 -17.82 -2.90 1.93
N ASN A 10 -17.46 -1.69 1.48
CA ASN A 10 -16.07 -1.40 1.11
C ASN A 10 -15.23 -1.60 2.37
N ASP A 11 -14.36 -2.61 2.43
CA ASP A 11 -13.58 -2.92 3.64
C ASP A 11 -12.47 -1.89 3.91
N TYR A 12 -12.24 -0.99 2.94
CA TYR A 12 -11.21 0.04 2.97
C TYR A 12 -11.78 1.47 2.91
N LEU A 13 -11.00 2.40 3.45
CA LEU A 13 -11.19 3.85 3.41
C LEU A 13 -9.96 4.53 2.79
N LEU A 14 -10.12 5.75 2.29
CA LEU A 14 -8.98 6.58 1.88
C LEU A 14 -8.19 6.99 3.12
N GLY A 15 -6.90 6.68 3.11
CA GLY A 15 -5.98 7.00 4.18
C GLY A 15 -5.15 8.26 3.96
N ASN A 16 -4.31 8.59 4.95
CA ASN A 16 -3.36 9.69 4.79
C ASN A 16 -2.16 9.26 3.94
N CYS A 17 -2.01 9.88 2.77
CA CYS A 17 -0.90 9.58 1.86
C CYS A 17 0.42 10.30 2.19
N GLU A 18 0.44 11.23 3.15
CA GLU A 18 1.66 11.91 3.58
C GLU A 18 2.45 11.09 4.61
N TRP A 19 3.76 11.10 4.44
CA TRP A 19 4.71 10.35 5.24
C TRP A 19 5.57 11.28 6.11
N ASN A 20 6.23 10.72 7.13
CA ASN A 20 6.94 11.48 8.16
C ASN A 20 8.17 12.24 7.64
N ASP A 21 8.70 11.83 6.49
CA ASP A 21 9.80 12.49 5.78
C ASP A 21 9.32 13.55 4.77
N GLY A 22 8.02 13.88 4.79
CA GLY A 22 7.40 14.85 3.89
C GLY A 22 7.15 14.32 2.48
N THR A 23 7.47 13.05 2.20
CA THR A 23 7.12 12.40 0.93
C THR A 23 5.64 12.02 0.90
N ARG A 24 5.12 11.71 -0.28
CA ARG A 24 3.70 11.42 -0.49
C ARG A 24 3.52 10.25 -1.45
N SER A 25 2.62 9.35 -1.08
CA SER A 25 2.13 8.28 -1.95
C SER A 25 0.96 8.74 -2.82
N ASP A 26 0.73 8.08 -3.96
CA ASP A 26 -0.41 8.42 -4.81
C ASP A 26 -1.74 8.09 -4.12
N LEU A 27 -1.83 6.91 -3.52
CA LEU A 27 -3.02 6.46 -2.80
C LEU A 27 -2.68 5.52 -1.63
N VAL A 28 -3.32 5.74 -0.49
CA VAL A 28 -3.34 4.82 0.65
C VAL A 28 -4.77 4.39 0.92
N LEU A 29 -4.97 3.09 1.05
CA LEU A 29 -6.22 2.48 1.50
C LEU A 29 -6.02 1.86 2.88
N GLU A 30 -6.77 2.37 3.85
CA GLU A 30 -6.75 1.92 5.23
C GLU A 30 -7.90 0.94 5.48
N PRO A 31 -7.67 -0.17 6.19
CA PRO A 31 -8.74 -1.05 6.63
C PRO A 31 -9.72 -0.29 7.54
N LYS A 32 -11.02 -0.54 7.37
CA LYS A 32 -12.02 -0.04 8.33
C LYS A 32 -11.80 -0.65 9.72
N SER A 33 -12.23 0.09 10.75
CA SER A 33 -12.03 -0.19 12.19
C SER A 33 -12.58 -1.53 12.70
N GLY A 34 -13.19 -2.37 11.85
CA GLY A 34 -13.64 -3.73 12.15
C GLY A 34 -12.85 -4.85 11.46
N HIS A 35 -11.85 -4.50 10.64
CA HIS A 35 -11.02 -5.43 9.87
C HIS A 35 -9.55 -5.32 10.27
N SER A 36 -9.26 -5.44 11.57
CA SER A 36 -7.92 -5.25 12.16
C SER A 36 -6.83 -6.15 11.56
N ASN A 37 -7.19 -7.19 10.83
CA ASN A 37 -6.26 -8.16 10.24
C ASN A 37 -5.99 -7.92 8.75
N LEU A 38 -6.68 -6.95 8.13
CA LEU A 38 -6.38 -6.58 6.74
C LEU A 38 -5.17 -5.63 6.73
N PRO A 39 -4.21 -5.82 5.82
CA PRO A 39 -3.11 -4.89 5.67
C PRO A 39 -3.60 -3.62 4.94
N PRO A 40 -3.02 -2.44 5.25
CA PRO A 40 -3.18 -1.24 4.45
C PRO A 40 -2.57 -1.47 3.06
N ILE A 41 -3.15 -0.83 2.05
CA ILE A 41 -2.69 -0.92 0.67
C ILE A 41 -2.15 0.44 0.26
N ILE A 42 -0.92 0.46 -0.24
CA ILE A 42 -0.32 1.64 -0.86
C ILE A 42 -0.29 1.40 -2.36
N LEU A 43 -0.79 2.35 -3.15
CA LEU A 43 -0.74 2.32 -4.59
C LEU A 43 0.15 3.47 -5.09
N GLU A 44 1.06 3.12 -5.99
CA GLU A 44 1.95 4.03 -6.70
C GLU A 44 1.79 3.84 -8.20
N ILE A 45 1.69 4.94 -8.93
CA ILE A 45 1.61 4.99 -10.40
C ILE A 45 2.76 5.85 -10.88
N GLN A 46 3.68 5.26 -11.62
CA GLN A 46 4.84 5.97 -12.16
C GLN A 46 4.94 5.79 -13.66
N HIS A 47 5.54 6.78 -14.33
CA HIS A 47 5.83 6.67 -15.75
C HIS A 47 6.85 5.56 -16.01
N THR A 48 7.98 5.56 -15.29
CA THR A 48 9.02 4.51 -15.34
C THR A 48 9.49 4.12 -13.94
N GLY A 49 9.80 2.83 -13.76
CA GLY A 49 10.37 2.34 -12.50
C GLY A 49 11.89 2.53 -12.48
N ASN A 50 12.40 3.36 -11.57
CA ASN A 50 13.84 3.55 -11.36
C ASN A 50 14.26 3.21 -9.91
N LEU A 51 15.56 3.08 -9.66
CA LEU A 51 16.09 2.69 -8.35
C LEU A 51 15.71 3.68 -7.24
N ALA A 52 15.65 4.99 -7.52
CA ALA A 52 15.25 5.98 -6.54
C ALA A 52 13.80 5.77 -6.11
N PHE A 53 12.92 5.53 -7.07
CA PHE A 53 11.53 5.19 -6.81
C PHE A 53 11.37 3.89 -6.01
N MET A 54 12.12 2.84 -6.35
CA MET A 54 12.09 1.59 -5.58
C MET A 54 12.52 1.80 -4.12
N LYS A 55 13.52 2.66 -3.87
CA LYS A 55 13.92 3.04 -2.51
C LYS A 55 12.81 3.79 -1.77
N MET A 56 12.08 4.68 -2.46
CA MET A 56 10.92 5.35 -1.86
C MET A 56 9.82 4.35 -1.48
N ALA A 57 9.49 3.39 -2.35
CA ALA A 57 8.48 2.37 -2.05
C ALA A 57 8.87 1.51 -0.82
N VAL A 58 10.14 1.16 -0.67
CA VAL A 58 10.63 0.47 0.53
C VAL A 58 10.46 1.34 1.78
N ASN A 59 10.75 2.63 1.67
CA ASN A 59 10.55 3.57 2.78
C ASN A 59 9.07 3.71 3.15
N TYR A 60 8.16 3.74 2.17
CA TYR A 60 6.70 3.73 2.43
C TYR A 60 6.28 2.47 3.18
N ARG A 61 6.83 1.31 2.82
CA ARG A 61 6.57 0.04 3.55
C ARG A 61 6.92 0.17 5.03
N ILE A 62 8.10 0.68 5.34
CA ILE A 62 8.60 0.82 6.71
C ILE A 62 7.69 1.79 7.49
N GLN A 63 7.38 2.95 6.89
CA GLN A 63 6.56 3.96 7.55
C GLN A 63 5.12 3.49 7.78
N ALA A 64 4.52 2.78 6.82
CA ALA A 64 3.20 2.19 7.00
C ALA A 64 3.19 1.04 8.02
N SER A 65 4.20 0.18 8.02
CA SER A 65 4.32 -0.86 9.06
C SER A 65 4.35 -0.24 10.46
N ASN A 66 5.09 0.87 10.64
CA ASN A 66 5.10 1.62 11.90
C ASN A 66 3.77 2.32 12.22
N ARG A 67 3.05 2.83 11.19
CA ARG A 67 1.78 3.57 11.36
C ARG A 67 0.60 2.66 11.71
N TYR A 68 0.57 1.45 11.14
CA TYR A 68 -0.59 0.56 11.21
C TYR A 68 -0.33 -0.72 12.02
N ASP A 69 0.90 -0.96 12.49
CA ASP A 69 1.32 -2.16 13.22
C ASP A 69 1.07 -3.48 12.44
N ILE A 70 1.06 -3.38 11.11
CA ILE A 70 0.89 -4.49 10.17
C ILE A 70 1.64 -4.17 8.88
N ASP A 71 2.27 -5.18 8.27
CA ASP A 71 2.99 -5.01 7.02
C ASP A 71 2.02 -4.64 5.87
N PRO A 72 2.24 -3.51 5.17
CA PRO A 72 1.39 -3.08 4.07
C PRO A 72 1.58 -3.94 2.82
N VAL A 73 0.58 -3.91 1.94
CA VAL A 73 0.72 -4.33 0.54
C VAL A 73 1.03 -3.08 -0.29
N ILE A 74 2.09 -3.13 -1.10
CA ILE A 74 2.42 -2.03 -2.04
C ILE A 74 2.21 -2.53 -3.46
N LEU A 75 1.30 -1.86 -4.18
CA LEU A 75 1.06 -2.05 -5.60
C LEU A 75 1.72 -0.91 -6.38
N ILE A 76 2.61 -1.27 -7.30
CA ILE A 76 3.33 -0.33 -8.17
C ILE A 76 2.89 -0.59 -9.60
N ILE A 77 2.42 0.45 -10.28
CA ILE A 77 2.05 0.42 -11.70
C ILE A 77 3.01 1.33 -12.47
N CYS A 78 3.80 0.74 -13.39
CA CYS A 78 4.67 1.49 -14.30
C CYS A 78 4.02 1.55 -15.69
N VAL A 79 3.77 2.77 -16.21
CA VAL A 79 2.98 2.98 -17.44
C VAL A 79 3.82 2.83 -18.72
N GLU A 80 5.08 3.24 -18.72
CA GLU A 80 6.02 3.06 -19.83
C GLU A 80 7.03 1.97 -19.47
N SER A 81 6.89 0.80 -20.10
CA SER A 81 7.70 -0.36 -19.76
C SER A 81 8.95 -0.47 -20.64
N SER A 82 10.12 -0.44 -20.02
CA SER A 82 11.23 -1.30 -20.46
C SER A 82 11.66 -2.32 -19.39
N ILE A 83 10.97 -2.42 -18.24
CA ILE A 83 11.34 -3.40 -17.20
C ILE A 83 10.12 -4.06 -16.53
N LYS A 84 10.23 -5.39 -16.44
CA LYS A 84 9.57 -6.39 -15.59
C LYS A 84 8.68 -5.84 -14.46
N THR A 85 7.42 -6.25 -14.45
CA THR A 85 6.52 -6.12 -13.29
C THR A 85 7.14 -6.78 -12.07
N TYR A 86 7.52 -6.01 -11.06
CA TYR A 86 7.90 -6.52 -9.75
C TYR A 86 6.63 -6.55 -8.88
N ILE A 87 5.93 -7.69 -8.86
CA ILE A 87 4.97 -7.97 -7.79
C ILE A 87 5.78 -8.47 -6.60
N SER A 88 6.27 -7.54 -5.77
CA SER A 88 6.86 -7.89 -4.50
C SER A 88 5.75 -8.08 -3.47
N ALA A 89 5.14 -9.28 -3.43
CA ALA A 89 4.55 -9.76 -2.19
C ALA A 89 5.70 -10.12 -1.25
N ILE A 90 6.24 -9.13 -0.50
CA ILE A 90 7.17 -9.44 0.60
C ILE A 90 6.31 -9.95 1.76
N VAL A 91 5.98 -11.24 1.71
CA VAL A 91 5.50 -11.99 2.86
C VAL A 91 6.74 -12.43 3.64
N MET A 92 7.16 -11.67 4.64
CA MET A 92 8.12 -12.18 5.62
C MET A 92 7.39 -13.17 6.53
N LYS A 93 7.46 -14.46 6.19
CA LYS A 93 7.03 -15.53 7.09
C LYS A 93 7.97 -15.52 8.31
N LYS A 94 7.42 -15.21 9.48
CA LYS A 94 8.13 -15.20 10.77
C LYS A 94 8.82 -16.56 10.99
N MET A 95 10.15 -16.58 10.99
CA MET A 95 10.94 -17.72 11.45
C MET A 95 10.68 -17.86 12.96
N HIS A 96 10.06 -18.96 13.38
CA HIS A 96 10.01 -19.30 14.81
C HIS A 96 11.38 -19.91 15.17
N PRO A 97 12.11 -19.35 16.15
CA PRO A 97 13.20 -20.09 16.76
C PRO A 97 12.60 -21.20 17.63
N THR A 98 12.92 -22.46 17.30
CA THR A 98 12.93 -23.58 18.26
C THR A 98 14.11 -23.44 19.21
#